data_AF-A0A7K2WR45-F1
#
_entry.id   AF-A0A7K2WR45-F1
#
_cell.length_a   1.000
_cell.length_b   1.000
_cell.length_c   1.000
_cell.angle_alpha   90.00
_cell.angle_beta   90.00
_cell.angle_gamma   90.00
#
_symmetry.space_group_name_H-M   'P 1'
#
loop_
_entity.id
_entity.type
_entity.pdbx_description
1 polymer ?
#
loop_
_entity_poly.entity_id
_entity_poly.type
_entity_poly.pdbx_seq_one_letter_code
_entity_poly.pdbx_strand_id
1 'polypeptide(L)' 'MIRHRTSATAAFAGAVTFLLAGSTLLVAGPAYAHGAPTDPVSRVAACGLASEGLTGSPACRA' A
#
# COMPACT_ATOMS: atom_id res chain seq x y z
N MET A 1 -8.44 32.06 -33.29
CA MET A 1 -8.45 30.60 -33.03
C MET A 1 -7.19 30.06 -32.32
N ILE A 2 -6.03 30.75 -32.39
CA ILE A 2 -4.76 30.29 -31.79
C ILE A 2 -4.72 30.45 -30.26
N ARG A 3 -5.37 31.49 -29.73
CA ARG A 3 -5.39 31.83 -28.28
C ARG A 3 -6.12 30.81 -27.40
N HIS A 4 -7.15 30.16 -27.93
CA HIS A 4 -7.88 29.09 -27.22
C HIS A 4 -7.09 27.77 -27.17
N ARG A 5 -6.24 27.52 -28.17
CA ARG A 5 -5.39 26.32 -28.22
C ARG A 5 -4.26 26.40 -27.19
N THR A 6 -3.70 27.59 -26.99
CA THR A 6 -2.65 27.84 -25.98
C THR A 6 -3.20 27.81 -24.55
N SER A 7 -4.43 28.29 -24.33
CA SER A 7 -5.07 28.18 -23.01
C SER A 7 -5.43 26.73 -22.67
N ALA A 8 -5.87 25.95 -23.66
CA ALA A 8 -6.20 24.54 -23.47
C ALA A 8 -4.96 23.69 -23.15
N THR A 9 -3.83 23.92 -23.81
CA THR A 9 -2.57 23.20 -23.54
C THR A 9 -2.00 23.55 -22.17
N ALA A 10 -2.06 24.82 -21.76
CA ALA A 10 -1.60 25.25 -20.43
C ALA A 10 -2.46 24.64 -19.31
N ALA A 11 -3.78 24.61 -19.49
CA ALA A 11 -4.70 23.99 -18.53
C ALA A 11 -4.47 22.48 -18.40
N PHE A 12 -4.26 21.79 -19.53
CA PHE A 12 -4.00 20.35 -19.53
C PHE A 12 -2.67 20.00 -18.88
N ALA A 13 -1.60 20.75 -19.18
CA ALA A 13 -0.29 20.56 -18.58
C ALA A 13 -0.34 20.77 -17.05
N GLY A 14 -1.03 21.81 -16.58
CA GLY A 14 -1.22 22.04 -15.14
C GLY A 14 -1.98 20.91 -14.46
N ALA A 15 -3.07 20.42 -15.07
CA ALA A 15 -3.86 19.31 -14.53
C ALA A 15 -3.06 18.00 -14.43
N VAL A 16 -2.27 17.67 -15.45
CA VAL A 16 -1.42 16.47 -15.46
C VAL A 16 -0.36 16.54 -14.36
N THR A 17 0.25 17.71 -14.17
CA THR A 17 1.30 17.89 -13.15
C THR A 17 0.71 17.77 -11.74
N PHE A 18 -0.50 18.30 -11.52
CA PHE A 18 -1.20 18.20 -10.25
C PHE A 18 -1.62 16.75 -9.94
N LEU A 19 -2.08 16.01 -10.94
CA LEU A 19 -2.45 14.59 -10.79
C LEU A 19 -1.24 13.70 -10.53
N LEU A 20 -0.12 13.93 -11.24
CA LEU A 20 1.13 13.16 -11.04
C LEU A 20 1.83 13.49 -9.71
N ALA A 21 1.79 14.74 -9.28
CA ALA A 21 2.34 15.13 -7.98
C ALA A 21 1.42 14.71 -6.82
N GLY A 22 0.10 14.65 -7.05
CA GLY A 22 -0.86 14.13 -6.08
C GLY A 22 -0.78 12.61 -5.93
N SER A 23 -0.53 11.87 -7.01
CA SER A 23 -0.42 10.40 -6.99
C SER A 23 0.83 9.91 -6.26
N THR A 24 1.92 10.68 -6.25
CA THR A 24 3.11 10.35 -5.46
C THR A 24 2.93 10.62 -3.96
N LEU A 25 1.99 11.49 -3.59
CA LEU A 25 1.58 11.72 -2.19
C LEU A 25 0.61 10.66 -1.67
N LEU A 26 -0.08 9.96 -2.56
CA LEU A 26 -0.82 8.74 -2.27
C LEU A 26 0.18 7.58 -2.11
N VAL A 27 0.97 7.62 -1.03
CA VAL A 27 1.64 6.43 -0.52
C VAL A 27 0.55 5.38 -0.33
N ALA A 28 0.54 4.37 -1.18
CA ALA A 28 -0.24 3.18 -0.96
C ALA A 28 0.26 2.58 0.36
N GLY A 29 -0.49 2.82 1.43
CA GLY A 29 -0.24 2.17 2.70
C GLY A 29 -0.19 0.66 2.51
N PRO A 30 0.51 -0.07 3.39
CA PRO A 30 0.57 -1.53 3.31
C PRO A 30 -0.85 -2.09 3.17
N ALA A 31 -1.09 -2.84 2.11
CA ALA A 31 -2.38 -3.47 1.86
C ALA A 31 -2.54 -4.64 2.85
N TYR A 32 -3.01 -4.34 4.06
CA TYR A 32 -3.29 -5.31 5.13
C TYR A 32 -4.45 -6.27 4.80
N ALA A 33 -4.99 -6.24 3.58
CA ALA A 33 -6.02 -7.17 3.13
C ALA A 33 -5.54 -8.64 3.14
N HIS A 34 -4.24 -8.88 3.12
CA HIS A 34 -3.64 -10.20 3.25
C HIS A 34 -2.65 -10.23 4.43
N GLY A 35 -3.07 -10.85 5.53
CA GLY A 35 -2.29 -10.97 6.75
C GLY A 35 -3.05 -11.76 7.80
N ALA A 36 -2.32 -12.30 8.79
CA ALA A 36 -2.93 -12.98 9.93
C ALA A 36 -3.03 -11.99 11.12
N PRO A 37 -4.10 -12.03 11.94
CA PRO A 37 -4.21 -11.18 13.13
C PRO A 37 -3.00 -11.35 14.05
N THR A 38 -2.44 -10.24 14.52
CA THR A 38 -1.27 -10.21 15.40
C THR A 38 -1.59 -9.75 16.83
N ASP A 39 -2.78 -9.17 17.06
CA ASP A 39 -3.25 -8.78 18.39
C ASP A 39 -4.79 -8.95 18.54
N PRO A 40 -5.27 -9.90 19.37
CA PRO A 40 -4.48 -10.97 19.97
C PRO A 40 -3.88 -11.87 18.87
N VAL A 41 -2.68 -12.40 19.13
CA VAL A 41 -1.93 -13.15 18.11
C VAL A 41 -2.68 -14.41 17.67
N SER A 42 -2.88 -14.55 16.35
CA SER A 42 -3.48 -15.74 15.77
C SER A 42 -2.47 -16.89 15.71
N ARG A 43 -2.96 -18.14 15.64
CA ARG A 43 -2.09 -19.33 15.50
C ARG A 43 -1.24 -19.29 14.23
N VAL A 44 -1.80 -18.80 13.12
CA VAL A 44 -1.09 -18.65 11.84
C VAL A 44 0.03 -17.62 11.96
N ALA A 45 -0.21 -16.49 12.63
CA ALA A 45 0.84 -15.52 12.88
C ALA A 45 1.94 -16.11 13.77
N ALA A 46 1.57 -16.77 14.87
CA ALA A 46 2.51 -17.35 15.84
C ALA A 46 3.37 -18.50 15.29
N CYS A 47 2.81 -19.36 14.43
CA CYS A 47 3.54 -20.52 13.90
C CYS A 47 4.19 -20.28 12.53
N GLY A 48 3.91 -19.14 11.88
CA GLY A 48 4.48 -18.79 10.59
C GLY A 48 5.98 -18.51 10.63
N LEU A 49 6.62 -18.45 9.45
CA LEU A 49 8.06 -18.22 9.29
C LEU A 49 8.54 -16.85 9.80
N ALA A 50 7.62 -15.89 9.92
CA ALA A 50 7.90 -14.55 10.43
C ALA A 50 8.01 -14.50 11.97
N SER A 51 7.54 -15.53 12.67
CA SER A 51 7.59 -15.56 14.13
C SER A 51 8.87 -16.22 14.62
N GLU A 52 9.81 -15.41 15.08
CA GLU A 52 11.02 -15.92 15.71
C GLU A 52 10.68 -16.57 17.05
N GLY A 53 10.86 -17.90 17.13
CA GLY A 53 10.83 -18.66 18.39
C GLY A 53 9.61 -19.54 18.64
N LEU A 54 8.45 -19.26 18.04
CA LEU A 54 7.22 -20.05 18.29
C LEU A 54 6.99 -21.19 17.30
N THR A 55 7.53 -21.10 16.07
CA THR A 55 7.41 -22.13 15.02
C THR A 55 7.85 -23.53 15.49
N GLY A 56 8.86 -23.60 16.38
CA GLY A 56 9.35 -24.85 16.95
C GLY A 56 8.61 -25.33 18.20
N SER A 57 7.64 -24.58 18.71
CA SER A 57 6.88 -24.97 19.89
C SER A 57 6.05 -26.24 19.63
N PRO A 58 5.73 -27.05 20.65
CA PRO A 58 4.87 -28.22 20.49
C PRO A 58 3.48 -27.83 19.95
N ALA A 59 2.97 -26.66 20.32
CA ALA A 59 1.69 -26.14 19.83
C ALA A 59 1.69 -25.83 18.32
N CYS A 60 2.86 -25.49 17.75
CA CYS A 60 3.02 -25.26 16.31
C CYS A 60 3.43 -26.52 15.53
N ARG A 61 3.82 -27.60 16.23
CA ARG A 61 4.19 -28.89 15.63
C ARG A 61 3.08 -29.94 15.63
N ALA A 62 2.14 -29.85 16.58
CA ALA A 62 0.96 -30.72 16.66
C ALA A 62 0.07 -30.56 15.42
#